data_AF-A0A1G7ZQB2-F1
#
_entry.id   AF-A0A1G7ZQB2-F1
#
_cell.length_a   1.000
_cell.length_b   1.000
_cell.length_c   1.000
_cell.angle_alpha   90.00
_cell.angle_beta   90.00
_cell.angle_gamma   90.00
#
_symmetry.space_group_name_H-M   'P 1'
#
loop_
_entity.id
_entity.type
_entity.pdbx_description
1 polymer ?
#
loop_
_entity_poly.entity_id
_entity_poly.type
_entity_poly.pdbx_seq_one_letter_code
_entity_poly.pdbx_strand_id
1 'polypeptide(L)'
;MKNSINKADKTIVLQEAKGILDESDLKPKKEYRNIFIEELKEIYFSEKALLISIPILIKNAATEELASALQVHLQFTEEHIKRLEDFFNSIGEANIILKYEAMYCLSSPQKP
;
A
#
# COMPACT_ATOMS: atom_id res chain seq x y z
N MET A 1 33.55 12.46 -53.23
CA MET A 1 33.51 11.08 -53.77
C MET A 1 32.56 10.28 -52.91
N LYS A 2 31.44 9.86 -53.50
CA LYS A 2 30.43 9.00 -52.89
C LYS A 2 30.97 7.58 -52.97
N ASN A 3 30.90 6.80 -51.88
CA ASN A 3 30.82 5.36 -52.03
C ASN A 3 29.88 4.77 -50.99
N SER A 4 28.81 4.17 -51.51
CA SER A 4 27.70 3.52 -50.84
C SER A 4 27.90 2.01 -50.98
N ILE A 5 27.82 1.24 -49.90
CA ILE A 5 27.38 -0.16 -49.93
C ILE A 5 26.56 -0.49 -48.67
N ASN A 6 25.23 -0.39 -48.83
CA ASN A 6 24.10 -1.25 -48.36
C ASN A 6 24.38 -2.31 -47.26
N LYS A 7 23.63 -2.33 -46.14
CA LYS A 7 22.26 -2.85 -45.89
C LYS A 7 22.22 -4.34 -45.48
N ALA A 8 21.78 -4.53 -44.24
CA ALA A 8 21.06 -5.66 -43.65
C ALA A 8 21.77 -7.02 -43.40
N ASP A 9 21.49 -7.52 -42.20
CA ASP A 9 21.46 -8.91 -41.73
C ASP A 9 22.74 -9.75 -41.77
N LYS A 10 23.46 -9.71 -40.64
CA LYS A 10 23.98 -10.93 -40.02
C LYS A 10 23.74 -10.89 -38.52
N THR A 11 22.61 -11.49 -38.11
CA THR A 11 22.48 -12.23 -36.87
C THR A 11 23.73 -13.09 -36.68
N ILE A 12 24.62 -12.67 -35.78
CA ILE A 12 25.67 -13.53 -35.26
C ILE A 12 25.43 -13.58 -33.75
N VAL A 13 24.72 -14.64 -33.39
CA VAL A 13 24.71 -15.23 -32.06
C VAL A 13 26.16 -15.53 -31.70
N LEU A 14 26.73 -14.82 -30.74
CA LEU A 14 27.89 -15.27 -29.99
C LEU A 14 27.63 -15.01 -28.50
N GLN A 15 27.44 -16.13 -27.82
CA GLN A 15 27.31 -16.30 -26.39
C GLN A 15 28.57 -15.84 -25.63
N GLU A 16 28.32 -15.51 -24.35
CA GLU A 16 29.25 -15.54 -23.23
C GLU A 16 30.43 -14.54 -23.23
N ALA A 17 30.15 -13.36 -22.68
CA ALA A 17 31.14 -12.62 -21.89
C ALA A 17 30.54 -12.35 -20.50
N LYS A 18 30.84 -13.27 -19.58
CA LYS A 18 30.56 -13.20 -18.14
C LYS A 18 31.39 -12.08 -17.52
N GLY A 19 30.96 -10.83 -17.70
CA GLY A 19 31.39 -9.68 -16.92
C GLY A 19 30.55 -9.60 -15.66
N ILE A 20 31.16 -9.89 -14.51
CA ILE A 20 30.54 -9.77 -13.19
C ILE A 20 30.35 -8.28 -12.89
N LEU A 21 29.18 -7.75 -13.24
CA LEU A 21 28.59 -6.63 -12.51
C LEU A 21 27.73 -7.28 -11.43
N ASP A 22 28.18 -7.15 -10.19
CA ASP A 22 27.52 -7.68 -9.03
C ASP A 22 26.11 -7.07 -8.91
N GLU A 23 25.09 -7.85 -9.28
CA GLU A 23 23.67 -7.46 -9.18
C GLU A 23 23.17 -7.41 -7.72
N SER A 24 24.03 -7.68 -6.73
CA SER A 24 23.65 -7.76 -5.32
C SER A 24 23.45 -6.40 -4.63
N ASP A 25 24.04 -5.32 -5.15
CA ASP A 25 24.06 -4.03 -4.45
C ASP A 25 22.93 -3.05 -4.84
N LEU A 26 22.20 -3.28 -5.93
CA LEU A 26 21.16 -2.35 -6.42
C LEU A 26 19.71 -2.78 -6.12
N LYS A 27 19.51 -3.96 -5.51
CA LYS A 27 18.17 -4.50 -5.18
C LYS A 27 17.61 -4.17 -3.76
N PRO A 28 18.37 -3.80 -2.72
CA PRO A 28 17.80 -3.73 -1.36
C PRO A 28 16.84 -2.55 -1.13
N LYS A 29 17.14 -1.35 -1.65
CA LYS A 29 16.37 -0.13 -1.31
C LYS A 29 14.91 -0.15 -1.78
N LYS A 30 14.64 -0.69 -2.97
CA LYS A 30 13.28 -0.76 -3.52
C LYS A 30 12.46 -1.85 -2.84
N GLU A 31 13.09 -2.95 -2.46
CA GLU A 31 12.44 -4.07 -1.78
C GLU A 31 11.97 -3.68 -0.37
N TYR A 32 12.83 -3.00 0.42
CA TYR A 32 12.43 -2.52 1.75
C TYR A 32 11.33 -1.46 1.71
N ARG A 33 11.35 -0.56 0.72
CA ARG A 33 10.25 0.42 0.53
C ARG A 33 8.94 -0.29 0.23
N ASN A 34 8.96 -1.30 -0.63
CA ASN A 34 7.77 -2.04 -1.00
C ASN A 34 7.19 -2.81 0.20
N ILE A 35 8.04 -3.52 0.95
CA ILE A 35 7.62 -4.22 2.17
C ILE A 35 7.00 -3.23 3.17
N PHE A 36 7.65 -2.08 3.40
CA PHE A 36 7.13 -1.05 4.28
C PHE A 36 5.75 -0.54 3.85
N ILE A 37 5.53 -0.33 2.55
CA ILE A 37 4.23 0.11 2.03
C ILE A 37 3.17 -1.00 2.18
N GLU A 38 3.51 -2.26 1.91
CA GLU A 38 2.57 -3.37 2.10
C GLU A 38 2.15 -3.54 3.56
N GLU A 39 3.08 -3.49 4.50
CA GLU A 39 2.75 -3.55 5.94
C GLU A 39 1.86 -2.37 6.38
N LEU A 40 2.13 -1.15 5.88
CA LEU A 40 1.27 0.00 6.16
C LEU A 40 -0.14 -0.15 5.57
N LYS A 41 -0.27 -0.81 4.42
CA LYS A 41 -1.58 -1.14 3.85
C LYS A 41 -2.35 -2.07 4.79
N GLU A 42 -1.72 -3.14 5.26
CA GLU A 42 -2.35 -4.10 6.18
C GLU A 42 -2.83 -3.44 7.48
N ILE A 43 -2.04 -2.52 8.03
CA ILE A 43 -2.45 -1.69 9.18
C ILE A 43 -3.68 -0.85 8.82
N TYR A 44 -3.67 -0.16 7.67
CA TYR A 44 -4.80 0.65 7.22
C TYR A 44 -6.09 -0.17 7.03
N PHE A 45 -5.99 -1.37 6.44
CA PHE A 45 -7.12 -2.28 6.31
C PHE A 45 -7.68 -2.70 7.69
N SER A 46 -6.77 -2.99 8.63
CA SER A 46 -7.12 -3.39 9.99
C SER A 46 -7.84 -2.28 10.75
N GLU A 47 -7.34 -1.04 10.67
CA GLU A 47 -7.97 0.13 11.32
C GLU A 47 -9.36 0.41 10.75
N LYS A 48 -9.55 0.31 9.43
CA LYS A 48 -10.88 0.46 8.84
C LYS A 48 -11.82 -0.69 9.23
N ALA A 49 -11.32 -1.91 9.43
CA ALA A 49 -12.13 -2.99 9.99
C ALA A 49 -12.53 -2.72 11.45
N LEU A 50 -11.65 -2.09 12.23
CA LEU A 50 -11.95 -1.65 13.60
C LEU A 50 -13.06 -0.59 13.65
N LEU A 51 -13.16 0.31 12.67
CA LEU A 51 -14.28 1.26 12.58
C LEU A 51 -15.66 0.56 12.54
N ILE A 52 -15.74 -0.65 12.00
CA ILE A 52 -16.98 -1.42 11.92
C ILE A 52 -17.18 -2.23 13.20
N SER A 53 -16.12 -2.83 13.74
CA SER A 53 -16.21 -3.73 14.89
C SER A 53 -16.36 -3.00 16.23
N ILE A 54 -15.68 -1.86 16.44
CA ILE A 54 -15.73 -1.12 17.70
C ILE A 54 -17.15 -0.66 18.05
N PRO A 55 -17.98 -0.10 17.14
CA PRO A 55 -19.38 0.21 17.45
C PRO A 55 -20.21 -1.00 17.89
N ILE A 56 -19.95 -2.17 17.31
CA ILE A 56 -20.61 -3.43 17.70
C ILE A 56 -20.16 -3.82 19.11
N LEU A 57 -18.89 -3.66 19.44
CA LEU A 57 -18.35 -3.93 20.77
C LEU A 57 -18.90 -2.96 21.83
N ILE A 58 -19.00 -1.67 21.51
CA ILE A 58 -19.59 -0.66 22.40
C ILE A 58 -21.03 -1.04 22.75
N LYS A 59 -21.83 -1.44 21.75
CA LYS A 59 -23.23 -1.83 21.95
C LYS A 59 -23.39 -3.05 22.86
N ASN A 60 -22.42 -3.97 22.86
CA ASN A 60 -22.46 -5.21 23.63
C ASN A 60 -21.59 -5.16 24.90
N ALA A 61 -21.03 -4.00 25.24
CA ALA A 61 -20.16 -3.85 26.40
C ALA A 61 -20.93 -4.12 27.70
N ALA A 62 -20.35 -4.93 28.59
CA ALA A 62 -20.97 -5.31 29.85
C ALA A 62 -20.92 -4.21 30.93
N THR A 63 -19.97 -3.27 30.81
CA THR A 63 -19.78 -2.16 31.76
C THR A 63 -19.69 -0.83 31.03
N GLU A 64 -20.15 0.24 31.69
CA GLU A 64 -20.05 1.60 31.15
C GLU A 64 -18.61 2.07 30.99
N GLU A 65 -17.71 1.63 31.87
CA GLU A 65 -16.27 1.90 31.77
C GLU A 65 -15.68 1.31 30.48
N LEU A 66 -16.02 0.06 30.16
CA LEU A 66 -15.57 -0.59 28.92
C LEU A 66 -16.15 0.11 27.68
N ALA A 67 -17.44 0.46 27.71
CA ALA A 67 -18.07 1.20 26.62
C ALA A 67 -17.37 2.55 26.38
N SER A 68 -17.04 3.27 27.45
CA SER A 68 -16.35 4.56 27.40
C SER A 68 -14.92 4.42 26.85
N ALA A 69 -14.17 3.41 27.30
CA ALA A 69 -12.83 3.13 26.79
C ALA A 69 -12.85 2.80 25.28
N LEU A 70 -13.83 2.03 24.82
CA LEU A 70 -14.01 1.71 23.40
C LEU A 70 -14.43 2.94 22.58
N GLN A 71 -15.23 3.86 23.12
CA GLN A 71 -15.55 5.12 22.46
C GLN A 71 -14.32 6.00 22.26
N VAL A 72 -13.45 6.10 23.28
CA VAL A 72 -12.17 6.81 23.17
C VAL A 72 -11.27 6.12 22.13
N HIS A 73 -11.22 4.79 22.13
CA HIS A 73 -10.43 4.05 21.14
C HIS A 73 -10.94 4.25 19.70
N LEU A 74 -12.26 4.35 19.51
CA LEU A 74 -12.85 4.67 18.21
C LEU A 74 -12.32 6.01 17.66
N GLN A 75 -12.21 7.02 18.52
CA GLN A 75 -11.66 8.33 18.13
C GLN A 75 -10.19 8.22 17.72
N PHE A 76 -9.40 7.40 18.42
CA PHE A 76 -8.00 7.15 18.03
C PHE A 76 -7.91 6.43 16.69
N THR A 77 -8.75 5.41 16.44
CA THR A 77 -8.80 4.72 15.14
C THR A 77 -9.13 5.67 14.00
N GLU A 78 -10.09 6.59 14.18
CA GLU A 78 -10.40 7.62 13.17
C GLU A 78 -9.19 8.53 12.89
N GLU A 79 -8.47 8.94 13.94
CA GLU A 79 -7.26 9.76 13.78
C GLU A 79 -6.10 8.99 13.10
N HIS A 80 -5.90 7.72 13.46
CA HIS A 80 -4.88 6.86 12.85
C HIS A 80 -5.11 6.69 11.36
N ILE A 81 -6.36 6.45 10.97
CA ILE A 81 -6.76 6.35 9.57
C ILE A 81 -6.43 7.64 8.82
N LYS A 82 -6.80 8.80 9.38
CA LYS A 82 -6.50 10.10 8.77
C LYS A 82 -4.99 10.30 8.60
N ARG A 83 -4.19 9.95 9.61
CA ARG A 83 -2.72 10.05 9.55
C ARG A 83 -2.12 9.14 8.48
N LEU A 84 -2.67 7.94 8.30
CA LEU A 84 -2.26 7.01 7.24
C LEU A 84 -2.64 7.55 5.85
N GLU A 85 -3.84 8.10 5.70
CA GLU A 85 -4.30 8.73 4.46
C GLU A 85 -3.41 9.93 4.07
N ASP A 86 -3.11 10.82 5.01
CA ASP A 86 -2.19 11.95 4.82
C ASP A 86 -0.79 11.46 4.44
N PHE A 87 -0.30 10.39 5.08
CA PHE A 87 0.98 9.79 4.76
C PHE A 87 1.01 9.22 3.33
N PHE A 88 0.01 8.42 2.93
CA PHE A 88 -0.06 7.85 1.57
C PHE A 88 -0.13 8.96 0.51
N ASN A 89 -0.85 10.04 0.78
CA ASN A 89 -0.88 11.22 -0.08
C ASN A 89 0.50 11.88 -0.19
N SER A 90 1.24 12.01 0.91
CA SER A 90 2.57 12.63 0.92
C SER A 90 3.62 11.87 0.10
N ILE A 91 3.47 10.55 -0.01
CA ILE A 91 4.40 9.69 -0.76
C ILE A 91 3.93 9.36 -2.18
N GLY A 92 2.79 9.94 -2.62
CA GLY A 92 2.23 9.74 -3.96
C GLY A 92 1.50 8.41 -4.18
N GLU A 93 1.13 7.71 -3.11
CA GLU A 93 0.48 6.38 -3.15
C GLU A 93 -1.04 6.47 -2.86
N ALA A 94 -1.68 7.57 -3.26
CA ALA A 94 -3.12 7.81 -3.02
C ALA A 94 -4.05 6.74 -3.65
N ASN A 95 -3.56 5.97 -4.62
CA ASN A 95 -4.29 4.85 -5.23
C ASN A 95 -4.70 3.78 -4.21
N ILE A 96 -3.94 3.62 -3.12
CA ILE A 96 -4.23 2.68 -2.04
C ILE A 96 -5.57 2.99 -1.39
N ILE A 97 -5.82 4.27 -1.11
CA ILE A 97 -7.06 4.77 -0.51
C ILE A 97 -8.23 4.49 -1.46
N LEU A 98 -8.07 4.85 -2.73
CA LEU A 98 -9.09 4.62 -3.77
C LEU A 98 -9.44 3.14 -3.95
N LYS A 99 -8.45 2.25 -3.91
CA LYS A 99 -8.65 0.80 -4.00
C LYS A 99 -9.46 0.28 -2.82
N TYR A 100 -9.15 0.75 -1.61
CA TYR A 100 -9.94 0.41 -0.42
C TYR A 100 -11.37 0.89 -0.55
N GLU A 101 -11.57 2.17 -0.89
CA GLU A 101 -12.90 2.75 -1.08
C GLU A 101 -13.71 1.95 -2.11
N ALA A 102 -13.12 1.62 -3.26
CA ALA A 102 -13.81 0.81 -4.26
C ALA A 102 -14.21 -0.60 -3.76
N MET A 103 -13.37 -1.22 -2.91
CA MET A 103 -13.63 -2.57 -2.39
C MET A 103 -14.70 -2.59 -1.28
N TYR A 104 -14.72 -1.58 -0.41
CA TYR A 104 -15.57 -1.56 0.79
C TYR A 104 -16.70 -0.52 0.78
N CYS A 105 -16.77 0.38 -0.21
CA CYS A 105 -17.93 1.28 -0.39
C CYS A 105 -19.22 0.50 -0.77
N LEU A 106 -19.10 -0.77 -1.17
CA LEU A 106 -20.23 -1.69 -1.30
C LEU A 106 -20.67 -2.30 0.05
N SER A 107 -19.81 -2.30 1.08
CA SER A 107 -20.07 -2.93 2.39
C SER A 107 -20.36 -1.95 3.52
N SER A 108 -20.09 -0.66 3.32
CA SER A 108 -20.38 0.39 4.32
C SER A 108 -21.78 0.94 4.08
N PRO A 109 -22.64 1.07 5.11
CA PRO A 109 -23.90 1.78 4.95
C PRO A 109 -23.57 3.22 4.54
N GLN A 110 -24.09 3.66 3.41
CA GLN A 110 -24.01 5.05 2.99
C GLN A 110 -24.48 5.91 4.17
N LYS A 111 -23.59 6.76 4.66
CA LYS A 111 -23.95 7.78 5.64
C LYS A 111 -25.07 8.62 5.00
N PRO A 112 -26.23 8.78 5.66
CA PRO A 112 -27.34 9.57 5.12
C PRO A 112 -26.97 11.03 4.89
#